data_AF-A0A2S9FAT3-F1
#
_entry.id   AF-A0A2S9FAT3-F1
#
_cell.length_a   1.000
_cell.length_b   1.000
_cell.length_c   1.000
_cell.angle_alpha   90.00
_cell.angle_beta   90.00
_cell.angle_gamma   90.00
#
_symmetry.space_group_name_H-M   'P 1'
#
loop_
_entity.id
_entity.type
_entity.pdbx_description
1 polymer ?
#
loop_
_entity_poly.entity_id
_entity_poly.type
_entity_poly.pdbx_seq_one_letter_code
_entity_poly.pdbx_strand_id
1 'polypeptide(L)'
;AAAGPEVLDSRSRMYPDSLGTMGWKVGSSGFQLILEPDLPDLIERYLADDMTEFLGDHDLAVDDIAAWVSHPGGPKVIEAITATLGLPDDALELTWRSLAEVGNLSSSSVLHVLRDTRAKKPPGGEPGLLMAMGPGFCSELVLLRWR
;
A
#
# COMPACT_ATOMS: atom_id res chain seq x y z
N ALA A 1 15.78 -8.95 -20.10
CA ALA A 1 14.81 -8.78 -18.98
C ALA A 1 13.64 -7.97 -19.50
N ALA A 2 12.39 -8.36 -19.25
CA ALA A 2 11.25 -7.51 -19.56
C ALA A 2 11.35 -6.22 -18.73
N ALA A 3 11.08 -5.07 -19.35
CA ALA A 3 11.11 -3.79 -18.65
C ALA A 3 10.18 -3.81 -17.42
N GLY A 4 10.56 -3.15 -16.34
CA GLY A 4 9.65 -2.87 -15.24
C GLY A 4 8.63 -1.80 -15.63
N PRO A 5 7.58 -1.59 -14.82
CA PRO A 5 6.80 -0.37 -14.95
C PRO A 5 7.72 0.85 -14.81
N GLU A 6 7.33 1.94 -15.44
CA GLU A 6 7.93 3.26 -15.19
C GLU A 6 7.41 3.79 -13.86
N VAL A 7 8.29 4.41 -13.06
CA VAL A 7 7.88 5.16 -11.87
C VAL A 7 7.61 6.59 -12.31
N LEU A 8 6.38 7.07 -12.14
CA LEU A 8 5.96 8.40 -12.55
C LEU A 8 6.17 9.43 -11.46
N ASP A 9 5.74 9.10 -10.24
CA ASP A 9 5.79 10.00 -9.09
C ASP A 9 5.64 9.23 -7.78
N SER A 10 5.88 9.89 -6.65
CA SER A 10 5.68 9.34 -5.31
C SER A 10 5.29 10.41 -4.31
N ARG A 11 4.50 10.02 -3.30
CA ARG A 11 4.07 10.94 -2.24
C ARG A 11 4.04 10.26 -0.87
N SER A 12 4.73 10.89 0.08
CA SER A 12 4.72 10.56 1.50
C SER A 12 3.70 11.42 2.25
N ARG A 13 2.97 10.83 3.20
CA ARG A 13 2.13 11.60 4.13
C ARG A 13 2.30 11.09 5.56
N MET A 14 2.81 11.97 6.44
CA MET A 14 2.96 11.71 7.87
C MET A 14 1.69 12.12 8.61
N TYR A 15 1.13 11.22 9.42
CA TYR A 15 -0.17 11.45 10.05
C TYR A 15 0.07 12.13 11.40
N PRO A 16 -0.67 13.20 11.74
CA PRO A 16 -0.47 13.90 13.01
C PRO A 16 -0.80 12.99 14.20
N ASP A 17 -0.09 13.20 15.31
CA ASP A 17 -0.35 12.54 16.60
C ASP A 17 -0.37 11.00 16.57
N SER A 18 0.39 10.37 15.66
CA SER A 18 0.33 8.92 15.37
C SER A 18 1.61 8.14 15.67
N LEU A 19 2.58 8.73 16.36
CA LEU A 19 3.87 8.09 16.67
C LEU A 19 3.73 6.80 17.49
N GLY A 20 2.65 6.69 18.27
CA GLY A 20 2.36 5.52 19.10
C GLY A 20 1.75 4.33 18.35
N THR A 21 1.22 4.55 17.14
CA THR A 21 0.43 3.55 16.41
C THR A 21 1.24 2.33 16.03
N MET A 22 2.46 2.51 15.53
CA MET A 22 3.34 1.41 15.13
C MET A 22 4.80 1.78 15.34
N GLY A 23 5.57 0.85 15.89
CA GLY A 23 7.00 1.04 16.04
C GLY A 23 7.67 -0.06 16.83
N TRP A 24 8.85 0.26 17.36
CA TRP A 24 9.64 -0.67 18.16
C TRP A 24 9.98 -0.05 19.51
N LYS A 25 9.67 -0.77 20.59
CA LYS A 25 10.32 -0.55 21.87
C LYS A 25 11.66 -1.28 21.84
N VAL A 26 12.72 -0.52 21.62
CA VAL A 26 14.09 -1.04 21.57
C VAL A 26 14.63 -1.20 22.99
N GLY A 27 15.16 -2.37 23.30
CA GLY A 27 15.75 -2.65 24.61
C GLY A 27 16.81 -3.76 24.55
N SER A 28 17.34 -4.13 25.71
CA SER A 28 18.37 -5.18 25.83
C SER A 28 17.91 -6.56 25.35
N SER A 29 16.60 -6.79 25.27
CA SER A 29 15.99 -8.01 24.73
C SER A 29 15.68 -7.94 23.22
N GLY A 30 16.13 -6.89 22.53
CA GLY A 30 15.91 -6.68 21.09
C GLY A 30 14.76 -5.70 20.80
N PHE A 31 13.99 -6.00 19.76
CA PHE A 31 12.91 -5.16 19.25
C PHE A 31 11.56 -5.73 19.67
N GLN A 32 10.83 -5.03 20.55
CA GLN A 32 9.47 -5.38 20.93
C GLN A 32 8.47 -4.55 20.11
N LEU A 33 7.58 -5.23 19.37
CA LEU A 33 6.63 -4.57 18.47
C LEU A 33 5.62 -3.75 19.28
N ILE A 34 5.43 -2.51 18.85
CA ILE A 34 4.30 -1.67 19.22
C ILE A 34 3.35 -1.68 18.03
N LEU A 35 2.10 -2.06 18.26
CA LEU A 35 1.05 -2.06 17.25
C LEU A 35 -0.29 -1.80 17.94
N GLU A 36 -0.81 -0.59 17.78
CA GLU A 36 -2.12 -0.20 18.32
C GLU A 36 -3.25 -0.77 17.47
N PRO A 37 -4.41 -1.10 18.08
CA PRO A 37 -5.54 -1.70 17.39
C PRO A 37 -6.30 -0.73 16.48
N ASP A 38 -6.06 0.59 16.60
CA ASP A 38 -6.71 1.69 15.88
C ASP A 38 -6.07 2.00 14.52
N LEU A 39 -5.08 1.22 14.08
CA LEU A 39 -4.46 1.33 12.77
C LEU A 39 -5.48 1.41 11.60
N PRO A 40 -6.56 0.58 11.56
CA PRO A 40 -7.58 0.70 10.52
C PRO A 40 -8.30 2.06 10.52
N ASP A 41 -8.55 2.62 11.70
CA ASP A 41 -9.24 3.92 11.84
C ASP A 41 -8.41 5.05 11.22
N LEU A 42 -7.08 4.97 11.27
CA LEU A 42 -6.20 5.89 10.57
C LEU A 42 -6.32 5.75 9.06
N ILE A 43 -6.46 4.54 8.54
CA ILE A 43 -6.65 4.31 7.09
C ILE A 43 -7.95 4.96 6.65
N GLU A 44 -9.05 4.64 7.33
CA GLU A 44 -10.39 5.16 7.04
C GLU A 44 -10.44 6.69 7.10
N ARG A 45 -9.71 7.29 8.04
CA ARG A 45 -9.69 8.75 8.23
C ARG A 45 -8.92 9.51 7.15
N TYR A 46 -7.91 8.90 6.56
CA TYR A 46 -6.83 9.65 5.91
C TYR A 46 -6.50 9.20 4.48
N LEU A 47 -6.66 7.92 4.16
CA LEU A 47 -6.16 7.36 2.90
C LEU A 47 -6.93 7.86 1.68
N ALA A 48 -8.25 8.06 1.79
CA ALA A 48 -9.07 8.53 0.67
C ALA A 48 -8.65 9.93 0.19
N ASP A 49 -8.39 10.84 1.13
CA ASP A 49 -7.92 12.20 0.84
C ASP A 49 -6.50 12.16 0.23
N ASP A 50 -5.59 11.36 0.82
CA ASP A 50 -4.23 11.20 0.28
C ASP A 50 -4.24 10.70 -1.16
N MET A 51 -5.11 9.73 -1.46
CA MET A 51 -5.25 9.15 -2.79
C MET A 51 -5.82 10.15 -3.78
N THR A 52 -6.87 10.86 -3.38
CA THR A 52 -7.56 11.83 -4.23
C THR A 52 -6.64 13.00 -4.58
N GLU A 53 -5.89 13.52 -3.61
CA GLU A 53 -4.93 14.59 -3.85
C GLU A 53 -3.77 14.12 -4.72
N PHE A 54 -3.21 12.93 -4.45
CA PHE A 54 -2.08 12.42 -5.22
C PHE A 54 -2.45 12.09 -6.67
N LEU A 55 -3.57 11.39 -6.89
CA LEU A 55 -4.01 11.06 -8.24
C LEU A 55 -4.50 12.31 -9.00
N GLY A 56 -5.12 13.26 -8.30
CA GLY A 56 -5.58 14.52 -8.86
C GLY A 56 -4.46 15.37 -9.48
N ASP A 57 -3.25 15.35 -8.90
CA ASP A 57 -2.07 16.01 -9.49
C ASP A 57 -1.66 15.45 -10.86
N HIS A 58 -2.14 14.25 -11.20
CA HIS A 58 -1.88 13.53 -12.45
C HIS A 58 -3.11 13.41 -13.35
N ASP A 59 -4.20 14.14 -13.04
CA ASP A 59 -5.49 14.06 -13.72
C ASP A 59 -6.10 12.64 -13.71
N LEU A 60 -5.87 11.88 -12.62
CA LEU A 60 -6.37 10.52 -12.42
C LEU A 60 -7.34 10.44 -11.24
N ALA A 61 -8.20 9.43 -11.27
CA ALA A 61 -9.03 8.98 -10.17
C ALA A 61 -8.69 7.54 -9.76
N VAL A 62 -9.24 7.09 -8.62
CA VAL A 62 -9.10 5.70 -8.13
C VAL A 62 -9.52 4.69 -9.19
N ASP A 63 -10.59 4.98 -9.93
CA ASP A 63 -11.14 4.10 -10.97
C ASP A 63 -10.24 3.97 -12.21
N ASP A 64 -9.26 4.87 -12.40
CA ASP A 64 -8.30 4.81 -13.51
C ASP A 64 -7.11 3.88 -13.22
N ILE A 65 -6.98 3.38 -11.99
CA ILE A 65 -5.86 2.49 -11.61
C ILE A 65 -6.14 1.06 -12.06
N ALA A 66 -5.44 0.62 -13.10
CA ALA A 66 -5.62 -0.72 -13.68
C ALA A 66 -5.04 -1.86 -12.83
N ALA A 67 -4.04 -1.59 -11.98
CA ALA A 67 -3.50 -2.59 -11.06
C ALA A 67 -2.94 -1.99 -9.76
N TRP A 68 -3.32 -2.60 -8.65
CA TRP A 68 -2.97 -2.19 -7.30
C TRP A 68 -1.89 -3.10 -6.70
N VAL A 69 -0.89 -2.48 -6.08
CA VAL A 69 0.23 -3.15 -5.40
C VAL A 69 0.25 -2.67 -3.95
N SER A 70 -0.53 -3.32 -3.10
CA SER A 70 -0.63 -2.93 -1.68
C SER A 70 0.32 -3.76 -0.81
N HIS A 71 0.88 -3.13 0.23
CA HIS A 71 1.58 -3.85 1.29
C HIS A 71 0.60 -4.73 2.09
N PRO A 72 0.84 -6.05 2.21
CA PRO A 72 -0.01 -6.96 3.00
C PRO A 72 0.28 -6.84 4.51
N GLY A 73 -0.11 -5.72 5.12
CA GLY A 73 0.09 -5.46 6.55
C GLY A 73 -0.60 -6.48 7.46
N GLY A 74 -1.83 -6.84 7.09
CA GLY A 74 -2.67 -7.84 7.75
C GLY A 74 -4.11 -7.74 7.25
N PRO A 75 -4.99 -8.72 7.58
CA PRO A 75 -6.34 -8.79 7.03
C PRO A 75 -7.15 -7.49 7.20
N LYS A 76 -7.21 -6.96 8.43
CA LYS A 76 -7.93 -5.72 8.74
C LYS A 76 -7.41 -4.49 8.00
N VAL A 77 -6.11 -4.44 7.71
CA VAL A 77 -5.50 -3.34 6.95
C VAL A 77 -5.94 -3.41 5.50
N ILE A 78 -5.92 -4.61 4.90
CA ILE A 78 -6.34 -4.82 3.51
C ILE A 78 -7.85 -4.50 3.38
N GLU A 79 -8.67 -4.98 4.31
CA GLU A 79 -10.11 -4.69 4.36
C GLU A 79 -10.39 -3.18 4.48
N ALA A 80 -9.69 -2.47 5.38
CA ALA A 80 -9.86 -1.03 5.55
C ALA A 80 -9.48 -0.26 4.28
N ILE A 81 -8.39 -0.64 3.60
CA ILE A 81 -7.99 -0.04 2.32
C ILE A 81 -9.09 -0.24 1.26
N THR A 82 -9.55 -1.49 1.07
CA THR A 82 -10.59 -1.82 0.09
C THR A 82 -11.85 -1.00 0.34
N ALA A 83 -12.31 -0.93 1.59
CA ALA A 83 -13.50 -0.18 1.96
C ALA A 83 -13.32 1.34 1.78
N THR A 84 -12.19 1.89 2.22
CA THR A 84 -11.90 3.34 2.17
C THR A 84 -11.81 3.86 0.74
N LEU A 85 -11.23 3.07 -0.16
CA LEU A 85 -11.05 3.44 -1.56
C LEU A 85 -12.18 2.94 -2.48
N GLY A 86 -13.16 2.20 -1.93
CA GLY A 86 -14.26 1.63 -2.73
C GLY A 86 -13.81 0.64 -3.80
N LEU A 87 -12.72 -0.09 -3.55
CA LEU A 87 -12.14 -1.00 -4.54
C LEU A 87 -13.03 -2.23 -4.74
N PRO A 88 -13.06 -2.81 -5.97
CA PRO A 88 -13.70 -4.10 -6.17
C PRO A 88 -12.96 -5.21 -5.39
N ASP A 89 -13.69 -6.26 -5.03
CA ASP A 89 -13.21 -7.36 -4.18
C ASP A 89 -11.92 -8.03 -4.70
N ASP A 90 -11.69 -8.01 -6.01
CA ASP A 90 -10.54 -8.61 -6.67
C ASP A 90 -9.34 -7.67 -6.86
N ALA A 91 -9.48 -6.36 -6.59
CA ALA A 91 -8.41 -5.37 -6.79
C ALA A 91 -7.14 -5.71 -6.00
N LEU A 92 -7.30 -6.28 -4.80
CA LEU A 92 -6.19 -6.63 -3.90
C LEU A 92 -5.96 -8.15 -3.80
N GLU A 93 -6.43 -8.95 -4.77
CA GLU A 93 -6.28 -10.41 -4.76
C GLU A 93 -4.81 -10.86 -4.63
N LEU A 94 -3.87 -10.19 -5.30
CA LEU A 94 -2.44 -10.50 -5.18
C LEU A 94 -1.85 -10.12 -3.82
N THR A 95 -2.40 -9.11 -3.17
CA THR A 95 -2.00 -8.71 -1.80
C THR A 95 -2.45 -9.79 -0.81
N TRP A 96 -3.70 -10.23 -0.92
CA TRP A 96 -4.24 -11.34 -0.13
C TRP A 96 -3.47 -12.65 -0.35
N ARG A 97 -3.19 -12.98 -1.61
CA ARG A 97 -2.43 -14.19 -1.95
C ARG A 97 -1.03 -14.15 -1.35
N SER A 98 -0.31 -13.03 -1.48
CA SER A 98 1.02 -12.89 -0.88
C SER A 98 0.97 -13.03 0.64
N LEU A 99 -0.04 -12.45 1.29
CA LEU A 99 -0.22 -12.59 2.74
C LEU A 99 -0.44 -14.07 3.13
N ALA A 100 -1.28 -14.78 2.39
CA ALA A 100 -1.60 -16.19 2.65
C ALA A 100 -0.42 -17.12 2.40
N GLU A 101 0.40 -16.86 1.37
CA GLU A 101 1.50 -17.74 0.97
C GLU A 101 2.77 -17.56 1.81
N VAL A 102 3.13 -16.31 2.13
CA VAL A 102 4.43 -16.00 2.76
C VAL A 102 4.33 -15.06 3.97
N GLY A 103 3.14 -14.60 4.32
CA GLY A 103 2.93 -13.70 5.46
C GLY A 103 3.40 -12.25 5.20
N ASN A 104 3.41 -11.46 6.28
CA ASN A 104 3.96 -10.12 6.28
C ASN A 104 5.49 -10.18 6.50
N LEU A 105 6.25 -9.91 5.44
CA LEU A 105 7.70 -9.86 5.39
C LEU A 105 8.24 -8.43 5.56
N SER A 106 7.43 -7.53 6.14
CA SER A 106 7.71 -6.11 6.28
C SER A 106 7.94 -5.45 4.90
N SER A 107 8.97 -4.62 4.78
CA SER A 107 9.27 -3.83 3.57
C SER A 107 9.38 -4.64 2.27
N SER A 108 9.78 -5.92 2.33
CA SER A 108 9.92 -6.73 1.12
C SER A 108 8.57 -7.21 0.56
N SER A 109 7.51 -7.27 1.37
CA SER A 109 6.22 -7.81 0.93
C SER A 109 5.63 -7.04 -0.25
N VAL A 110 5.71 -5.70 -0.24
CA VAL A 110 5.16 -4.90 -1.35
C VAL A 110 5.91 -5.18 -2.67
N LEU A 111 7.19 -5.54 -2.60
CA LEU A 111 7.98 -5.92 -3.77
C LEU A 111 7.64 -7.34 -4.27
N HIS A 112 7.23 -8.24 -3.37
CA HIS A 112 6.69 -9.55 -3.77
C HIS A 112 5.35 -9.38 -4.50
N VAL A 113 4.46 -8.52 -3.98
CA VAL A 113 3.19 -8.18 -4.65
C VAL A 113 3.47 -7.51 -6.00
N LEU A 114 4.44 -6.59 -6.08
CA LEU A 114 4.83 -5.97 -7.35
C LEU A 114 5.32 -6.99 -8.38
N ARG A 115 6.19 -7.92 -7.96
CA ARG A 115 6.68 -9.02 -8.82
C ARG A 115 5.53 -9.84 -9.37
N ASP A 116 4.59 -10.22 -8.52
CA ASP A 116 3.44 -11.04 -8.88
C ASP A 116 2.46 -10.29 -9.79
N THR A 117 2.29 -8.99 -9.55
CA THR A 117 1.47 -8.10 -10.39
C THR A 117 2.06 -8.00 -11.79
N ARG A 118 3.37 -7.80 -11.90
CA ARG A 118 4.08 -7.83 -13.19
C ARG A 118 3.92 -9.15 -13.92
N ALA A 119 3.89 -10.27 -13.21
CA ALA A 119 3.71 -11.58 -13.81
C ALA A 119 2.31 -11.76 -14.43
N LYS A 120 1.29 -11.05 -13.94
CA LYS A 120 -0.06 -10.98 -14.54
C LYS A 120 -0.12 -10.09 -15.80
N LYS A 121 0.94 -9.34 -16.11
CA LYS A 121 1.04 -8.44 -17.29
C LYS A 121 -0.14 -7.47 -17.39
N PRO A 122 -0.27 -6.50 -16.47
CA PRO A 122 -1.26 -5.44 -16.59
C PRO A 122 -1.12 -4.73 -17.95
N PRO A 123 -2.19 -4.15 -18.51
CA PRO A 123 -2.13 -3.58 -19.84
C PRO A 123 -1.10 -2.45 -19.93
N GLY A 124 -0.25 -2.49 -20.95
CA GLY A 124 0.82 -1.51 -21.12
C GLY A 124 0.27 -0.10 -21.36
N GLY A 125 0.90 0.91 -20.77
CA GLY A 125 0.45 2.30 -20.81
C GLY A 125 -0.53 2.66 -19.69
N GLU A 126 -1.20 1.67 -19.08
CA GLU A 126 -2.17 1.92 -18.01
C GLU A 126 -1.50 2.32 -16.68
N PRO A 127 -2.19 3.12 -15.85
CA PRO A 127 -1.74 3.45 -14.50
C PRO A 127 -1.70 2.22 -13.58
N GLY A 128 -0.71 2.20 -12.70
CA GLY A 128 -0.66 1.31 -11.55
C GLY A 128 -0.34 2.10 -10.30
N LEU A 129 -0.77 1.59 -9.14
CA LEU A 129 -0.45 2.22 -7.87
C LEU A 129 0.17 1.23 -6.91
N LEU A 130 1.35 1.60 -6.39
CA LEU A 130 1.96 0.92 -5.26
C LEU A 130 1.72 1.74 -3.99
N MET A 131 1.28 1.07 -2.92
CA MET A 131 1.08 1.72 -1.63
C MET A 131 1.58 0.87 -0.47
N ALA A 132 2.14 1.55 0.53
CA ALA A 132 2.55 0.95 1.79
C ALA A 132 2.29 1.92 2.94
N MET A 133 2.20 1.38 4.16
CA MET A 133 2.05 2.17 5.38
C MET A 133 2.94 1.60 6.47
N GLY A 134 3.43 2.44 7.37
CA GLY A 134 4.39 2.00 8.38
C GLY A 134 4.66 3.02 9.49
N PRO A 135 5.66 2.76 10.36
CA PRO A 135 5.98 3.58 11.52
C PRO A 135 6.23 5.06 11.16
N GLY A 136 5.56 5.94 11.89
CA GLY A 136 5.46 7.38 11.61
C GLY A 136 4.29 8.01 12.38
N PHE A 137 3.06 7.49 12.28
CA PHE A 137 2.53 6.61 11.22
C PHE A 137 2.45 7.36 9.88
N CYS A 138 2.74 6.69 8.77
CA CYS A 138 2.71 7.30 7.45
C CYS A 138 2.19 6.36 6.37
N SER A 139 1.67 6.98 5.30
CA SER A 139 1.43 6.35 4.01
C SER A 139 2.54 6.74 3.02
N GLU A 140 2.84 5.82 2.11
CA GLU A 140 3.65 6.04 0.93
C GLU A 140 2.92 5.55 -0.31
N LEU A 141 2.82 6.42 -1.31
CA LEU A 141 2.16 6.16 -2.59
C LEU A 141 3.19 6.30 -3.71
N VAL A 142 3.18 5.39 -4.67
CA VAL A 142 4.03 5.43 -5.86
C VAL A 142 3.18 5.17 -7.08
N LEU A 143 3.10 6.17 -7.96
CA LEU A 143 2.39 6.07 -9.22
C LEU A 143 3.29 5.40 -10.26
N LEU A 144 2.75 4.40 -10.93
CA LEU A 144 3.42 3.57 -11.90
C LEU A 144 2.72 3.66 -13.27
N ARG A 145 3.48 3.40 -14.33
CA ARG A 145 2.93 3.13 -15.68
C ARG A 145 3.44 1.79 -16.19
N TRP A 146 2.51 0.88 -16.48
CA TRP A 146 2.84 -0.48 -16.94
C TRP A 146 3.42 -0.48 -18.37
N ARG A 147 4.20 -1.51 -18.69
CA ARG A 147 4.89 -1.68 -19.98
C ARG A 147 4.67 -3.07 -20.55
#